data_AF-A0A519VQ15-F1
#
_entry.id   AF-A0A519VQ15-F1
#
_cell.length_a   1.000
_cell.length_b   1.000
_cell.length_c   1.000
_cell.angle_alpha   90.00
_cell.angle_beta   90.00
_cell.angle_gamma   90.00
#
_symmetry.space_group_name_H-M   'P 1'
#
loop_
_entity.id
_entity.type
_entity.pdbx_description
1 polymer ?
#
loop_
_entity_poly.entity_id
_entity_poly.type
_entity_poly.pdbx_seq_one_letter_code
_entity_poly.pdbx_strand_id
1 'polypeptide(L)'
;MLRPHAHPIPLARLLSPLGRVLAGLQLAKETATIVLLGVPLLLARPLLAPAALPGLVLYAFRWVLVLGKVRRRNAVVIWVFTLVDELWGLALYNQAVDAPTMRQLRYVHWSYRLGLVFSLAALLEIGYRRYRDRAGLRALLKAA
;
A
#
# COMPACT_ATOMS: atom_id res chain seq x y z
N MET A 1 19.77 18.65 -43.92
CA MET A 1 18.58 18.69 -43.05
C MET A 1 18.60 17.47 -42.12
N LEU A 2 19.08 17.63 -40.88
CA LEU A 2 19.07 16.57 -39.87
C LEU A 2 17.70 16.56 -39.17
N ARG A 3 16.90 15.50 -39.37
CA ARG A 3 15.66 15.29 -38.61
C ARG A 3 16.05 14.92 -37.17
N PRO A 4 15.72 15.73 -36.14
CA PRO A 4 15.91 15.31 -34.77
C PRO A 4 14.97 14.13 -34.53
N HIS A 5 15.52 12.94 -34.39
CA HIS A 5 14.79 11.79 -33.87
C HIS A 5 14.57 12.07 -32.39
N ALA A 6 13.53 12.85 -32.10
CA ALA A 6 13.06 13.04 -30.73
C ALA A 6 12.56 11.68 -30.25
N HIS A 7 13.44 10.91 -29.60
CA HIS A 7 13.02 9.76 -28.83
C HIS A 7 11.93 10.22 -27.86
N PRO A 8 10.71 9.69 -27.93
CA PRO A 8 9.68 10.06 -26.97
C PRO A 8 10.19 9.68 -25.60
N ILE A 9 10.44 10.69 -24.76
CA ILE A 9 10.79 10.50 -23.35
C ILE A 9 9.72 9.56 -22.79
N PRO A 10 10.09 8.38 -22.26
CA PRO A 10 9.10 7.43 -21.79
C PRO A 10 8.31 8.11 -20.68
N LEU A 11 7.02 8.40 -20.97
CA LEU A 11 6.10 8.99 -20.00
C LEU A 11 6.23 8.21 -18.70
N ALA A 12 6.48 8.92 -17.60
CA ALA A 12 6.61 8.31 -16.29
C ALA A 12 5.38 7.45 -16.04
N ARG A 13 5.55 6.12 -15.93
CA ARG A 13 4.43 5.20 -15.76
C ARG A 13 3.80 5.47 -14.40
N LEU A 14 2.65 6.14 -14.41
CA LEU A 14 1.86 6.46 -13.23
C LEU A 14 1.12 5.22 -12.71
N LEU A 15 0.68 5.33 -11.46
CA LEU A 15 -0.20 4.35 -10.83
C LEU A 15 -1.51 4.23 -11.62
N SER A 16 -2.01 3.01 -11.76
CA SER A 16 -3.23 2.72 -12.49
C SER A 16 -4.50 3.12 -11.70
N PRO A 17 -5.67 3.22 -12.36
CA PRO A 17 -6.94 3.41 -11.65
C PRO A 17 -7.22 2.31 -10.61
N LEU A 18 -6.93 1.04 -10.94
CA LEU A 18 -7.08 -0.07 -10.00
C LEU A 18 -6.16 0.08 -8.78
N GLY A 19 -4.89 0.44 -8.99
CA GLY A 19 -3.96 0.70 -7.90
C GLY A 19 -4.39 1.86 -7.01
N ARG A 20 -5.06 2.87 -7.57
CA ARG A 20 -5.65 3.99 -6.80
C ARG A 20 -6.87 3.55 -5.99
N VAL A 21 -7.73 2.71 -6.55
CA VAL A 21 -8.87 2.13 -5.81
C VAL A 21 -8.38 1.27 -4.65
N LEU A 22 -7.39 0.40 -4.89
CA LEU A 22 -6.78 -0.41 -3.82
C LEU A 22 -6.14 0.46 -2.74
N ALA A 23 -5.46 1.54 -3.12
CA ALA A 23 -4.92 2.51 -2.16
C ALA A 23 -6.03 3.19 -1.34
N GLY A 24 -7.17 3.51 -1.97
CA GLY A 24 -8.34 4.08 -1.29
C GLY A 24 -8.99 3.10 -0.31
N LEU A 25 -9.12 1.83 -0.68
CA LEU A 25 -9.63 0.78 0.20
C LEU A 25 -8.71 0.55 1.39
N GLN A 26 -7.40 0.49 1.15
CA GLN A 26 -6.39 0.37 2.20
C GLN A 26 -6.44 1.59 3.15
N LEU A 27 -6.58 2.80 2.60
CA LEU A 27 -6.70 4.02 3.38
C LEU A 27 -7.94 4.02 4.26
N ALA A 28 -9.12 3.65 3.70
CA ALA A 28 -10.37 3.58 4.45
C ALA A 28 -10.31 2.55 5.59
N LYS A 29 -9.75 1.36 5.32
CA LYS A 29 -9.47 0.33 6.34
C LYS A 29 -8.59 0.90 7.44
N GLU A 30 -7.53 1.61 7.08
CA GLU A 30 -6.58 2.16 8.04
C GLU A 30 -7.21 3.27 8.89
N THR A 31 -7.97 4.19 8.27
CA THR A 31 -8.74 5.20 9.01
C THR A 31 -9.65 4.55 10.04
N ALA A 32 -10.38 3.49 9.65
CA ALA A 32 -11.26 2.78 10.57
C ALA A 32 -10.47 2.10 11.70
N THR A 33 -9.29 1.54 11.41
CA THR A 33 -8.42 0.90 12.41
C THR A 33 -7.87 1.94 13.40
N ILE A 34 -7.40 3.09 12.92
CA ILE A 34 -6.92 4.17 13.77
C ILE A 34 -8.03 4.69 14.67
N VAL A 35 -9.22 4.96 14.13
CA VAL A 35 -10.34 5.52 14.91
C VAL A 35 -10.88 4.52 15.94
N LEU A 36 -11.10 3.26 15.53
CA LEU A 36 -11.77 2.28 16.39
C LEU A 36 -10.83 1.56 17.37
N LEU A 37 -9.52 1.51 17.07
CA LEU A 37 -8.54 0.78 17.87
C LEU A 37 -7.37 1.66 18.29
N GLY A 38 -6.80 2.42 17.35
CA GLY A 38 -5.63 3.28 17.61
C GLY A 38 -5.90 4.37 18.65
N VAL A 39 -6.96 5.15 18.48
CA VAL A 39 -7.32 6.24 19.39
C VAL A 39 -7.63 5.72 20.80
N PRO A 40 -8.51 4.71 20.99
CA PRO A 40 -8.71 4.12 22.31
C PRO A 40 -7.43 3.58 22.97
N LEU A 41 -6.56 2.94 22.19
CA LEU A 41 -5.29 2.41 22.69
C LEU A 41 -4.35 3.53 23.16
N LEU A 42 -4.23 4.60 22.38
CA LEU A 42 -3.39 5.75 22.72
C LEU A 42 -3.90 6.52 23.94
N LEU A 43 -5.23 6.64 24.09
CA LEU A 43 -5.83 7.23 25.29
C LEU A 43 -5.56 6.37 26.54
N ALA A 44 -5.61 5.04 26.41
CA ALA A 44 -5.32 4.14 27.51
C ALA A 44 -3.82 4.04 27.84
N ARG A 45 -2.94 4.13 26.82
CA ARG A 45 -1.49 3.96 26.94
C ARG A 45 -0.74 4.97 26.05
N PRO A 46 -0.63 6.24 26.48
CA PRO A 46 -0.04 7.31 25.67
C PRO A 46 1.45 7.10 25.36
N LEU A 47 2.17 6.35 26.21
CA LEU A 47 3.57 6.00 26.00
C LEU A 47 3.80 5.15 24.73
N LEU A 48 2.74 4.54 24.17
CA LEU A 48 2.80 3.79 22.92
C LEU A 48 2.71 4.69 21.67
N ALA A 49 2.47 6.00 21.82
CA ALA A 49 2.37 6.94 20.70
C ALA A 49 3.55 6.90 19.72
N PRO A 50 4.82 6.79 20.16
CA PRO A 50 5.95 6.68 19.24
C PRO A 50 5.89 5.43 18.36
N ALA A 51 5.34 4.32 18.88
CA ALA A 51 5.21 3.07 18.13
C ALA A 51 4.16 3.15 17.01
N ALA A 52 3.23 4.11 17.08
CA ALA A 52 2.23 4.36 16.03
C ALA A 52 2.74 5.25 14.88
N LEU A 53 3.90 5.91 15.05
CA LEU A 53 4.45 6.84 14.06
C LEU A 53 4.72 6.20 12.69
N PRO A 54 5.30 4.98 12.57
CA PRO A 54 5.52 4.35 11.27
C PRO A 54 4.22 4.17 10.48
N GLY A 55 3.15 3.72 11.15
CA GLY A 55 1.83 3.54 10.55
C GLY A 55 1.22 4.87 10.08
N LEU A 56 1.36 5.94 10.87
CA LEU A 56 0.88 7.29 10.49
C LEU A 56 1.64 7.87 9.29
N VAL A 57 2.95 7.66 9.21
CA VAL A 57 3.75 8.05 8.05
C VAL A 57 3.28 7.31 6.79
N LEU A 58 3.02 6.01 6.91
CA LEU A 58 2.48 5.22 5.79
C LEU A 58 1.06 5.63 5.42
N TYR A 59 0.23 5.98 6.40
CA TYR A 59 -1.10 6.55 6.18
C TYR A 59 -1.03 7.83 5.32
N ALA A 60 -0.09 8.74 5.63
CA ALA A 60 0.15 9.93 4.82
C ALA A 60 0.60 9.58 3.39
N PHE A 61 1.50 8.60 3.23
CA PHE A 61 1.92 8.16 1.89
C PHE A 61 0.78 7.52 1.07
N ARG A 62 -0.19 6.86 1.72
CA ARG A 62 -1.37 6.29 1.04
C ARG A 62 -2.28 7.37 0.46
N TRP A 63 -2.40 8.53 1.10
CA TRP A 63 -3.07 9.69 0.49
C TRP A 63 -2.43 10.09 -0.83
N VAL A 64 -1.10 10.10 -0.90
CA VAL A 64 -0.37 10.40 -2.15
C VAL A 64 -0.68 9.36 -3.24
N LEU A 65 -0.79 8.07 -2.87
CA LEU A 65 -1.19 7.01 -3.81
C LEU A 65 -2.61 7.23 -4.37
N VAL A 66 -3.57 7.59 -3.52
CA VAL A 66 -4.97 7.84 -3.92
C VAL A 66 -5.06 9.01 -4.93
N LEU A 67 -4.27 10.06 -4.70
CA LEU A 67 -4.16 11.21 -5.60
C LEU A 67 -3.61 10.84 -7.00
N GLY A 68 -3.00 9.68 -7.16
CA GLY A 68 -2.64 9.11 -8.47
C GLY A 68 -1.43 9.74 -9.16
N LYS A 69 -0.80 10.75 -8.54
CA LYS A 69 0.38 11.44 -9.08
C LYS A 69 1.70 10.68 -8.86
N VAL A 70 1.63 9.45 -8.36
CA VAL A 70 2.79 8.65 -7.94
C VAL A 70 3.28 7.76 -9.09
N ARG A 71 4.59 7.76 -9.32
CA ARG A 71 5.26 6.83 -10.25
C ARG A 71 5.14 5.39 -9.73
N ARG A 72 4.94 4.42 -10.62
CA ARG A 72 4.82 2.99 -10.23
C ARG A 72 5.94 2.50 -9.33
N ARG A 73 7.20 2.92 -9.55
CA ARG A 73 8.34 2.53 -8.69
C ARG A 73 8.18 3.00 -7.26
N ASN A 74 7.77 4.25 -7.05
CA ASN A 74 7.54 4.80 -5.72
C ASN A 74 6.31 4.13 -5.07
N ALA A 75 5.29 3.81 -5.86
CA ALA A 75 4.15 3.07 -5.37
C ALA A 75 4.52 1.67 -4.87
N VAL A 76 5.43 0.95 -5.55
CA VAL A 76 5.95 -0.34 -5.05
C VAL A 76 6.60 -0.18 -3.69
N VAL A 77 7.43 0.85 -3.51
CA VAL A 77 8.11 1.09 -2.22
C VAL A 77 7.07 1.29 -1.11
N ILE A 78 6.06 2.14 -1.33
CA ILE A 78 5.00 2.41 -0.35
C ILE A 78 4.19 1.14 -0.05
N TRP A 79 3.89 0.31 -1.06
CA TRP A 79 3.18 -0.96 -0.87
C TRP A 79 4.01 -2.01 -0.14
N VAL A 80 5.32 -2.08 -0.38
CA VAL A 80 6.23 -2.98 0.35
C VAL A 80 6.31 -2.57 1.82
N PHE A 81 6.50 -1.29 2.11
CA PHE A 81 6.49 -0.83 3.51
C PHE A 81 5.13 -1.04 4.17
N THR A 82 4.03 -0.83 3.45
CA THR A 82 2.68 -1.15 3.95
C THR A 82 2.55 -2.64 4.28
N LEU A 83 3.05 -3.53 3.43
CA LEU A 83 3.01 -4.97 3.70
C LEU A 83 3.81 -5.34 4.95
N VAL A 84 5.02 -4.76 5.10
CA VAL A 84 5.87 -4.97 6.28
C VAL A 84 5.19 -4.46 7.55
N ASP A 85 4.56 -3.28 7.49
CA ASP A 85 3.83 -2.67 8.60
C ASP A 85 2.61 -3.52 9.02
N GLU A 86 1.84 -4.04 8.07
CA GLU A 86 0.73 -4.96 8.36
C GLU A 86 1.22 -6.27 9.00
N LEU A 87 2.33 -6.83 8.52
CA LEU A 87 2.93 -8.04 9.11
C LEU A 87 3.48 -7.77 10.51
N TRP A 88 4.10 -6.62 10.71
CA TRP A 88 4.62 -6.18 12.00
C TRP A 88 3.48 -5.98 13.00
N GLY A 89 2.41 -5.28 12.61
CA GLY A 89 1.21 -5.10 13.43
C GLY A 89 0.56 -6.43 13.80
N LEU A 90 0.45 -7.36 12.84
CA LEU A 90 -0.07 -8.71 13.10
C LEU A 90 0.82 -9.49 14.07
N ALA A 91 2.14 -9.39 13.95
CA ALA A 91 3.08 -10.06 14.85
C ALA A 91 2.99 -9.50 16.28
N LEU A 92 2.95 -8.17 16.43
CA LEU A 92 2.74 -7.51 17.72
C LEU A 92 1.41 -7.91 18.34
N TYR A 93 0.34 -7.99 17.55
CA TYR A 93 -0.97 -8.43 18.02
C TYR A 93 -0.96 -9.89 18.51
N ASN A 94 -0.33 -10.81 17.77
CA ASN A 94 -0.22 -12.20 18.21
C ASN A 94 0.59 -12.37 19.51
N GLN A 95 1.46 -11.40 19.83
CA GLN A 95 2.26 -11.39 21.05
C GLN A 95 1.61 -10.57 22.19
N ALA A 96 0.54 -9.81 21.92
CA ALA A 96 -0.12 -8.99 22.91
C ALA A 96 -0.96 -9.87 23.86
N VAL A 97 -0.48 -10.02 25.11
CA VAL A 97 -1.06 -10.88 26.16
C VAL A 97 -2.24 -10.22 26.89
N ASP A 98 -2.47 -8.93 26.68
CA ASP A 98 -3.50 -8.16 27.40
C ASP A 98 -4.89 -8.36 26.78
N ALA A 99 -5.77 -9.06 27.50
CA ALA A 99 -7.12 -9.49 27.12
C ALA A 99 -7.96 -8.41 26.40
N PRO A 100 -7.99 -8.38 25.05
CA PRO A 100 -8.92 -7.52 24.32
C PRO A 100 -10.30 -8.19 24.34
N THR A 101 -11.37 -7.40 24.20
CA THR A 101 -12.71 -8.01 24.05
C THR A 101 -12.77 -8.85 22.77
N MET A 102 -13.47 -9.99 22.78
CA MET A 102 -13.62 -10.88 21.59
C MET A 102 -14.03 -10.15 20.29
N ARG A 103 -14.78 -9.05 20.40
CA ARG A 103 -15.15 -8.22 19.24
C ARG A 103 -13.96 -7.46 18.65
N GLN A 104 -13.09 -6.90 19.50
CA GLN A 104 -11.86 -6.22 19.07
C GLN A 104 -10.90 -7.22 18.43
N LEU A 105 -10.70 -8.40 19.03
CA LEU A 105 -9.86 -9.46 18.45
C LEU A 105 -10.32 -9.83 17.03
N ARG A 106 -11.63 -10.03 16.83
CA ARG A 106 -12.19 -10.36 15.52
C ARG A 106 -12.02 -9.22 14.50
N TYR A 107 -12.23 -7.98 14.93
CA TYR A 107 -12.07 -6.81 14.06
C TYR A 107 -10.61 -6.62 13.64
N VAL A 108 -9.67 -6.75 14.59
CA VAL A 108 -8.23 -6.68 14.34
C VAL A 108 -7.78 -7.76 13.36
N HIS A 109 -8.19 -9.01 13.58
CA HIS A 109 -7.84 -10.13 12.70
C HIS A 109 -8.34 -9.94 11.26
N TRP A 110 -9.58 -9.47 11.10
CA TRP A 110 -10.13 -9.14 9.79
C TRP A 110 -9.42 -7.94 9.15
N SER A 111 -9.10 -6.91 9.94
CA SER A 111 -8.41 -5.72 9.48
C SER A 111 -7.04 -6.06 8.89
N TYR A 112 -6.20 -6.81 9.61
CA TYR A 112 -4.88 -7.24 9.12
C TYR A 112 -4.98 -8.13 7.88
N ARG A 113 -5.95 -9.06 7.83
CA ARG A 113 -6.16 -9.90 6.65
C ARG A 113 -6.54 -9.09 5.41
N LEU A 114 -7.46 -8.12 5.55
CA LEU A 114 -7.83 -7.23 4.46
C LEU A 114 -6.64 -6.38 4.01
N GLY A 115 -5.85 -5.86 4.96
CA GLY A 115 -4.63 -5.09 4.70
C GLY A 115 -3.61 -5.87 3.86
N LEU A 116 -3.36 -7.13 4.22
CA LEU A 116 -2.49 -8.03 3.45
C LEU A 116 -3.03 -8.28 2.05
N VAL A 117 -4.33 -8.57 1.91
CA VAL A 117 -4.96 -8.84 0.62
C VAL A 117 -4.85 -7.63 -0.31
N PHE A 118 -5.18 -6.43 0.15
CA PHE A 118 -5.09 -5.22 -0.66
C PHE A 118 -3.64 -4.91 -1.07
N SER A 119 -2.70 -5.09 -0.15
CA SER A 119 -1.28 -4.85 -0.40
C SER A 119 -0.70 -5.82 -1.43
N LEU A 120 -0.99 -7.11 -1.29
CA LEU A 120 -0.58 -8.13 -2.25
C LEU A 120 -1.24 -7.92 -3.61
N ALA A 121 -2.55 -7.63 -3.64
CA ALA A 121 -3.27 -7.33 -4.88
C ALA A 121 -2.65 -6.14 -5.62
N ALA A 122 -2.27 -5.08 -4.90
CA ALA A 122 -1.65 -3.91 -5.51
C ALA A 122 -0.24 -4.19 -6.05
N LEU A 123 0.57 -4.96 -5.32
CA LEU A 123 1.89 -5.38 -5.79
C LEU A 123 1.80 -6.29 -7.02
N LEU A 124 0.86 -7.25 -7.02
CA LEU A 124 0.58 -8.12 -8.15
C LEU A 124 0.09 -7.32 -9.36
N GLU A 125 -0.77 -6.33 -9.16
CA GLU A 125 -1.28 -5.46 -10.23
C GLU A 125 -0.14 -4.68 -10.90
N ILE A 126 0.76 -4.11 -10.11
CA ILE A 126 1.94 -3.40 -10.63
C ILE A 126 2.89 -4.37 -11.36
N GLY A 127 3.11 -5.55 -10.78
CA GLY A 127 3.94 -6.61 -11.37
C GLY A 127 3.39 -7.11 -12.71
N TYR A 128 2.09 -7.40 -12.76
CA TYR A 128 1.40 -7.85 -13.96
C TYR A 128 1.47 -6.83 -15.09
N ARG A 129 1.24 -5.54 -14.80
CA ARG A 129 1.42 -4.48 -15.81
C ARG A 129 2.86 -4.39 -16.30
N ARG A 130 3.84 -4.49 -15.40
CA ARG A 130 5.25 -4.48 -15.78
C ARG A 130 5.60 -5.65 -16.70
N TYR A 131 5.05 -6.83 -16.43
CA TYR A 131 5.19 -8.01 -17.29
C TYR A 131 4.55 -7.78 -18.67
N ARG A 132 3.28 -7.36 -18.71
CA ARG A 132 2.55 -7.08 -19.95
C ARG A 132 3.26 -6.04 -20.82
N ASP A 133 3.72 -4.95 -20.20
CA ASP A 133 4.45 -3.89 -20.91
C ASP A 133 5.78 -4.42 -21.51
N ARG A 134 6.47 -5.35 -20.83
CA ARG A 134 7.70 -5.98 -21.35
C ARG A 134 7.42 -6.99 -22.45
N ALA A 135 6.35 -7.77 -22.33
CA ALA A 135 5.95 -8.76 -23.32
C ALA A 135 5.55 -8.07 -24.65
N GLY A 136 4.77 -6.99 -24.59
CA GLY A 136 4.42 -6.20 -25.78
C GLY A 136 5.65 -5.59 -26.46
N LEU A 137 6.62 -5.10 -25.68
CA LEU A 137 7.86 -4.54 -26.22
C LEU A 137 8.71 -5.60 -26.92
N ARG A 138 8.79 -6.81 -26.36
CA ARG A 138 9.47 -7.95 -27.00
C ARG A 138 8.76 -8.41 -28.28
N ALA A 139 7.44 -8.36 -28.34
CA ALA A 139 6.68 -8.69 -29.54
C ALA A 139 6.94 -7.67 -30.67
N LEU A 140 6.96 -6.37 -30.35
CA LEU A 140 7.30 -5.31 -31.30
C LEU A 140 8.73 -5.44 -31.85
N LEU A 141 9.71 -5.74 -30.98
CA LEU A 141 11.10 -5.95 -31.40
C LEU A 141 11.31 -7.20 -32.28
N LYS A 142 10.39 -8.18 -32.22
CA LYS A 142 10.44 -9.37 -33.10
C LYS A 142 9.74 -9.15 -34.44
N ALA A 143 8.88 -8.13 -34.54
CA ALA A 143 8.10 -7.83 -35.74
C ALA A 143 8.73 -6.72 -36.61
N ALA A 144 9.76 -6.05 -36.10
CA ALA A 144 10.58 -5.07 -36.81
C ALA A 144 11.87 -5.73 -37.32
#